data_AF-A0A379AGT2-F1
#
_entry.id   AF-A0A379AGT2-F1
#
_cell.length_a   1.000
_cell.length_b   1.000
_cell.length_c   1.000
_cell.angle_alpha   90.00
_cell.angle_beta   90.00
_cell.angle_gamma   90.00
#
_symmetry.space_group_name_H-M   'P 1'
#
loop_
_entity.id
_entity.type
_entity.pdbx_description
1 polymer ?
#
loop_
_entity_poly.entity_id
_entity_poly.type
_entity_poly.pdbx_seq_one_letter_code
_entity_poly.pdbx_strand_id
1 'polypeptide(L)'
;MFRNYARHYQTQALMPAELHEKIVRAATFNKGYEMSELLAAALLDLHWHSLNRDSAPQSVEGFEQQALQSDNLALTAVPPRYRSKLFPAHLGRWLCSRLLRLYLDADARRRWLSVVCGTGRTDA
;
A
#
# COMPACT_ATOMS: atom_id res chain seq x y z
N MET A 1 14.61 7.71 -17.05
CA MET A 1 13.53 8.73 -17.04
C MET A 1 13.70 9.78 -15.95
N PHE A 2 13.92 9.42 -14.67
CA PHE A 2 14.04 10.36 -13.52
C PHE A 2 15.05 11.52 -13.72
N ARG A 3 16.23 11.25 -14.29
CA ARG A 3 17.26 12.28 -14.56
C ARG A 3 16.81 13.40 -15.50
N ASN A 4 15.80 13.18 -16.33
CA ASN A 4 15.29 14.18 -17.28
C ASN A 4 14.40 15.24 -16.59
N TYR A 5 13.81 14.89 -15.45
CA TYR A 5 12.88 15.75 -14.70
C TYR A 5 13.51 16.32 -13.41
N ALA A 6 14.52 15.64 -12.85
CA ALA A 6 15.19 16.05 -11.62
C ALA A 6 16.18 17.20 -11.85
N ARG A 7 15.65 18.40 -12.13
CA ARG A 7 16.41 19.65 -12.28
C ARG A 7 16.10 20.61 -11.14
N HIS A 8 17.11 21.34 -10.68
CA HIS A 8 16.93 22.36 -9.65
C HIS A 8 16.08 23.52 -10.18
N TYR A 9 15.06 23.96 -9.42
CA TYR A 9 14.05 24.90 -9.92
C TYR A 9 14.62 26.26 -10.35
N GLN A 10 15.61 26.79 -9.62
CA GLN A 10 16.26 28.07 -9.96
C GLN A 10 17.39 27.91 -11.00
N THR A 11 18.33 27.01 -10.76
CA THR A 11 19.57 26.90 -11.55
C THR A 11 19.46 25.97 -12.75
N GLN A 12 18.37 25.21 -12.90
CA GLN A 12 18.16 24.21 -13.96
C GLN A 12 19.23 23.10 -14.02
N ALA A 13 20.11 23.05 -13.02
CA ALA A 13 21.17 22.07 -12.89
C ALA A 13 20.59 20.68 -12.61
N LEU A 14 21.25 19.65 -13.14
CA LEU A 14 20.89 18.27 -12.91
C LEU A 14 21.24 17.85 -11.47
N MET A 15 20.43 16.97 -10.90
CA MET A 15 20.71 16.37 -9.59
C MET A 15 22.04 15.60 -9.58
N PRO A 16 22.90 15.76 -8.55
CA PRO A 16 24.11 14.97 -8.36
C PRO A 16 23.83 13.45 -8.29
N ALA A 17 24.74 12.64 -8.83
CA ALA A 17 24.59 11.19 -8.89
C ALA A 17 24.52 10.54 -7.48
N GLU A 18 25.29 11.06 -6.53
CA GLU A 18 25.32 10.56 -5.15
C GLU A 18 23.96 10.70 -4.44
N LEU A 19 23.22 11.78 -4.71
CA LEU A 19 21.89 11.98 -4.14
C LEU A 19 20.86 11.07 -4.80
N HIS A 20 20.98 10.86 -6.11
CA HIS A 20 20.13 9.91 -6.82
C HIS A 20 20.28 8.49 -6.24
N GLU A 21 21.50 8.04 -5.97
CA GLU A 21 21.72 6.72 -5.36
C GLU A 21 21.15 6.61 -3.94
N LYS A 22 21.20 7.70 -3.15
CA LYS A 22 20.54 7.74 -1.84
C LYS A 22 19.03 7.61 -1.96
N ILE A 23 18.40 8.26 -2.95
CA ILE A 23 16.96 8.15 -3.22
C ILE A 23 16.58 6.72 -3.62
N VAL A 24 17.36 6.10 -4.51
CA VAL A 24 17.11 4.71 -4.94
C VAL A 24 17.23 3.75 -3.76
N ARG A 25 18.22 3.93 -2.89
CA ARG A 25 18.36 3.12 -1.66
C ARG A 25 17.23 3.34 -0.67
N ALA A 26 16.71 4.57 -0.57
CA ALA A 26 15.58 4.90 0.28
C ALA A 26 14.22 4.47 -0.33
N ALA A 27 14.17 3.90 -1.53
CA ALA A 27 12.90 3.55 -2.17
C ALA A 27 12.05 2.53 -1.38
N THR A 28 12.70 1.70 -0.55
CA THR A 28 12.03 0.72 0.33
C THR A 28 11.80 1.26 1.75
N PHE A 29 12.31 2.45 2.06
CA PHE A 29 12.09 3.10 3.34
C PHE A 29 10.60 3.44 3.48
N ASN A 30 10.04 3.20 4.67
CA ASN A 30 8.63 3.42 5.00
C ASN A 30 7.60 2.50 4.32
N LYS A 31 8.01 1.48 3.54
CA LYS A 31 7.07 0.56 2.90
C LYS A 31 6.23 -0.25 3.88
N GLY A 32 6.76 -0.56 5.07
CA GLY A 32 6.00 -1.23 6.13
C GLY A 32 4.78 -0.41 6.56
N TYR A 33 4.98 0.89 6.81
CA TYR A 33 3.91 1.82 7.17
C TYR A 33 2.86 1.93 6.06
N GLU A 34 3.31 2.15 4.81
CA GLU A 34 2.43 2.23 3.64
C GLU A 34 1.58 0.97 3.46
N MET A 35 2.15 -0.21 3.71
CA MET A 35 1.42 -1.47 3.59
C MET A 35 0.43 -1.68 4.73
N SER A 36 0.81 -1.38 5.97
CA SER A 36 -0.09 -1.53 7.13
C SER A 36 -1.27 -0.57 7.08
N GLU A 37 -1.08 0.68 6.66
CA GLU A 37 -2.19 1.65 6.55
C GLU A 37 -3.18 1.25 5.43
N LEU A 38 -2.67 0.66 4.34
CA LEU A 38 -3.49 0.20 3.21
C LEU A 38 -4.26 -1.08 3.57
N LEU A 39 -3.61 -2.02 4.26
CA LEU A 39 -4.26 -3.24 4.74
C LEU A 39 -5.36 -2.93 5.75
N ALA A 40 -5.09 -2.05 6.73
CA ALA A 40 -6.08 -1.63 7.71
C ALA A 40 -7.31 -1.00 7.04
N ALA A 41 -7.10 -0.14 6.03
CA ALA A 41 -8.18 0.48 5.29
C ALA A 41 -8.98 -0.51 4.41
N ALA A 42 -8.32 -1.49 3.78
CA ALA A 42 -8.99 -2.49 2.95
C ALA A 42 -9.79 -3.50 3.77
N LEU A 43 -9.26 -3.93 4.92
CA LEU A 43 -9.98 -4.82 5.82
C LEU A 43 -11.18 -4.12 6.45
N LEU A 44 -11.03 -2.86 6.86
CA LEU A 44 -12.15 -2.04 7.32
C LEU A 44 -13.26 -1.96 6.25
N ASP A 45 -12.91 -1.75 4.98
CA ASP A 45 -13.87 -1.75 3.87
C ASP A 45 -14.56 -3.12 3.70
N LEU A 46 -13.83 -4.22 3.83
CA LEU A 46 -14.39 -5.57 3.77
C LEU A 46 -15.38 -5.82 4.91
N HIS A 47 -15.04 -5.42 6.14
CA HIS A 47 -15.93 -5.53 7.31
C HIS A 47 -17.22 -4.74 7.08
N TRP A 48 -17.13 -3.51 6.58
CA TRP A 48 -18.31 -2.70 6.23
C TRP A 48 -19.21 -3.38 5.20
N HIS A 49 -18.64 -4.03 4.20
CA HIS A 49 -19.39 -4.72 3.13
C HIS A 49 -19.82 -6.15 3.49
N SER A 50 -19.33 -6.70 4.61
CA SER A 50 -19.69 -8.04 5.10
C SER A 50 -20.78 -8.01 6.17
N LEU A 51 -21.26 -6.82 6.55
CA LEU A 51 -22.38 -6.66 7.47
C LEU A 51 -23.68 -7.20 6.86
N ASN A 52 -24.40 -8.01 7.64
CA ASN A 52 -25.75 -8.43 7.28
C ASN A 52 -26.71 -7.24 7.37
N ARG A 53 -27.77 -7.25 6.54
CA ARG A 53 -28.75 -6.14 6.47
C ARG A 53 -29.43 -5.86 7.81
N ASP A 54 -29.53 -6.86 8.68
CA ASP A 54 -30.19 -6.76 9.99
C ASP A 54 -29.24 -6.36 11.13
N SER A 55 -27.93 -6.26 10.87
CA SER A 55 -26.90 -5.96 11.85
C SER A 55 -26.20 -4.63 11.55
N ALA A 56 -26.99 -3.57 11.37
CA ALA A 56 -26.43 -2.23 11.20
C ALA A 56 -25.76 -1.77 12.52
N PRO A 57 -24.49 -1.34 12.50
CA PRO A 57 -23.81 -0.88 13.69
C PRO A 57 -24.44 0.42 14.21
N GLN A 58 -24.62 0.49 15.53
CA GLN A 58 -25.20 1.67 16.20
C GLN A 58 -24.24 2.87 16.21
N SER A 59 -22.93 2.64 16.11
CA SER A 59 -21.89 3.68 16.03
C SER A 59 -20.81 3.28 15.02
N VAL A 60 -20.45 4.24 14.16
CA VAL A 60 -19.41 4.10 13.13
C VAL A 60 -18.03 3.95 13.76
N GLU A 61 -17.72 4.74 14.79
CA GLU A 61 -16.43 4.70 15.49
C GLU A 61 -16.25 3.41 16.29
N GLY A 62 -17.32 2.94 16.95
CA GLY A 62 -17.29 1.68 17.69
C GLY A 62 -17.01 0.49 16.78
N PHE A 63 -17.65 0.46 15.61
CA PHE A 63 -17.43 -0.57 14.60
C PHE A 63 -16.00 -0.53 14.04
N GLU A 64 -15.48 0.66 13.72
CA GLU A 64 -14.11 0.83 13.21
C GLU A 64 -13.07 0.33 14.22
N GLN A 65 -13.21 0.68 15.50
CA GLN A 65 -12.30 0.20 16.54
C GLN A 65 -12.37 -1.32 16.71
N GLN A 66 -13.57 -1.89 16.69
CA GLN A 66 -13.76 -3.34 16.84
C GLN A 66 -13.17 -4.13 15.67
N ALA A 67 -13.38 -3.66 14.43
CA ALA A 67 -12.81 -4.27 13.22
C ALA A 67 -11.27 -4.19 13.19
N LEU A 68 -10.70 -3.06 13.60
CA LEU A 68 -9.24 -2.92 13.68
C LEU A 68 -8.63 -3.77 14.80
N GLN A 69 -9.35 -3.96 15.91
CA GLN A 69 -8.92 -4.84 16.99
C GLN A 69 -9.00 -6.32 16.60
N SER A 70 -10.06 -6.76 15.90
CA SER A 70 -10.17 -8.16 15.46
C SER A 70 -9.03 -8.59 14.54
N ASP A 71 -8.57 -7.66 13.71
CA ASP A 71 -7.52 -7.93 12.73
C ASP A 71 -6.11 -7.66 13.27
N ASN A 72 -5.98 -7.33 14.56
CA ASN A 72 -4.72 -6.94 15.23
C ASN A 72 -4.00 -5.76 14.55
N LEU A 73 -4.75 -4.87 13.92
CA LEU A 73 -4.25 -3.68 13.22
C LEU A 73 -4.61 -2.37 13.94
N ALA A 74 -5.07 -2.46 15.20
CA ALA A 74 -5.29 -1.32 16.09
C ALA A 74 -3.96 -0.74 16.61
N LEU A 75 -3.10 -0.29 15.68
CA LEU A 75 -1.81 0.32 15.98
C LEU A 75 -1.97 1.83 16.15
N THR A 76 -1.76 2.35 17.36
CA THR A 76 -1.79 3.80 17.61
C THR A 76 -0.76 4.58 16.76
N ALA A 77 0.36 3.93 16.44
CA ALA A 77 1.42 4.51 15.62
C ALA A 77 1.09 4.54 14.12
N VAL A 78 0.15 3.71 13.65
CA VAL A 78 -0.22 3.61 12.24
C VAL A 78 -1.75 3.56 12.13
N PRO A 79 -2.43 4.73 12.19
CA PRO A 79 -3.87 4.77 11.99
C PRO A 79 -4.23 4.33 10.56
N PRO A 80 -5.47 3.85 10.34
CA PRO A 80 -5.94 3.55 9.00
C PRO A 80 -5.86 4.79 8.09
N ARG A 81 -5.44 4.58 6.83
CA ARG A 81 -5.20 5.66 5.86
C ARG A 81 -6.41 6.56 5.63
N TYR A 82 -7.61 6.01 5.80
CA TYR A 82 -8.88 6.72 5.74
C TYR A 82 -9.74 6.31 6.94
N ARG A 83 -10.38 7.29 7.59
CA ARG A 83 -11.39 7.05 8.64
C ARG A 83 -12.77 6.89 8.00
N SER A 84 -13.64 6.09 8.61
CA SER A 84 -14.95 5.73 8.02
C SER A 84 -15.81 6.94 7.63
N LYS A 85 -15.75 8.05 8.38
CA LYS A 85 -16.49 9.29 8.07
C LYS A 85 -16.03 10.02 6.81
N LEU A 86 -14.79 9.79 6.40
CA LEU A 86 -14.14 10.42 5.25
C LEU A 86 -13.95 9.43 4.11
N PHE A 87 -14.50 8.21 4.19
CA PHE A 87 -14.37 7.17 3.19
C PHE A 87 -15.34 7.42 2.02
N PRO A 88 -14.85 7.82 0.84
CA PRO A 88 -15.70 7.88 -0.33
C PRO A 88 -15.94 6.46 -0.84
N ALA A 89 -17.16 6.10 -1.18
CA ALA A 89 -17.52 4.75 -1.64
C ALA A 89 -16.70 4.26 -2.87
N HIS A 90 -16.16 5.18 -3.67
CA HIS A 90 -15.30 4.84 -4.81
C HIS A 90 -13.89 4.39 -4.40
N LEU A 91 -13.40 4.80 -3.23
CA LEU A 91 -12.05 4.52 -2.74
C LEU A 91 -11.93 3.11 -2.16
N GLY A 92 -12.97 2.57 -1.53
CA GLY A 92 -12.98 1.17 -1.03
C GLY A 92 -12.80 0.16 -2.16
N ARG A 93 -13.62 0.28 -3.22
CA ARG A 93 -13.47 -0.51 -4.46
C ARG A 93 -12.10 -0.35 -5.12
N TRP A 94 -11.54 0.86 -5.10
CA TRP A 94 -10.22 1.13 -5.65
C TRP A 94 -9.10 0.50 -4.81
N LEU A 95 -9.20 0.50 -3.47
CA LEU A 95 -8.22 -0.09 -2.58
C LEU A 95 -8.17 -1.62 -2.74
N CYS A 96 -9.34 -2.27 -2.75
CA CYS A 96 -9.44 -3.71 -2.98
C CYS A 96 -8.85 -4.12 -4.34
N SER A 97 -9.17 -3.38 -5.41
CA SER A 97 -8.60 -3.59 -6.75
C SER A 97 -7.09 -3.33 -6.81
N ARG A 98 -6.60 -2.31 -6.11
CA ARG A 98 -5.17 -1.96 -6.05
C ARG A 98 -4.34 -2.99 -5.29
N LEU A 99 -4.85 -3.53 -4.18
CA LEU A 99 -4.18 -4.60 -3.44
C LEU A 99 -4.10 -5.89 -4.26
N LEU A 100 -5.17 -6.27 -4.94
CA LEU A 100 -5.15 -7.40 -5.88
C LEU A 100 -4.14 -7.18 -7.00
N ARG A 101 -4.07 -5.96 -7.55
CA ARG A 101 -3.09 -5.61 -8.59
C ARG A 101 -1.66 -5.60 -8.07
N LEU A 102 -1.40 -5.12 -6.85
CA LEU A 102 -0.06 -5.19 -6.23
C LEU A 102 0.37 -6.63 -5.97
N TYR A 103 -0.55 -7.49 -5.56
CA TYR A 103 -0.30 -8.92 -5.40
C TYR A 103 0.06 -9.57 -6.74
N LEU A 104 -0.77 -9.35 -7.77
CA LEU A 104 -0.54 -9.87 -9.12
C LEU A 104 0.73 -9.29 -9.75
N ASP A 105 1.04 -8.01 -9.57
CA ASP A 105 2.23 -7.38 -10.17
C ASP A 105 3.52 -7.81 -9.46
N ALA A 106 3.49 -8.08 -8.15
CA ALA A 106 4.64 -8.62 -7.43
C ALA A 106 4.95 -10.07 -7.83
N ASP A 107 3.92 -10.87 -8.06
CA ASP A 107 4.08 -12.27 -8.49
C ASP A 107 4.38 -12.38 -9.98
N ALA A 108 3.70 -11.59 -10.81
CA ALA A 108 3.99 -11.47 -12.24
C ALA A 108 5.39 -10.93 -12.49
N ARG A 109 5.87 -9.93 -11.74
CA ARG A 109 7.26 -9.44 -11.84
C ARG A 109 8.28 -10.50 -11.44
N ARG A 110 8.04 -11.25 -10.35
CA ARG A 110 8.92 -12.36 -9.93
C ARG A 110 8.97 -13.47 -10.97
N ARG A 111 7.81 -13.84 -11.52
CA ARG A 111 7.66 -14.85 -12.57
C ARG A 111 8.25 -14.39 -13.91
N TRP A 112 8.16 -13.11 -14.22
CA TRP A 112 8.76 -12.54 -15.42
C TRP A 112 10.29 -12.43 -15.29
N LEU A 113 10.81 -12.04 -14.12
CA LEU A 113 12.24 -12.05 -13.83
C LEU A 113 12.84 -13.45 -13.83
N SER A 114 12.13 -14.48 -13.35
CA SER A 114 12.63 -15.86 -13.41
C SER A 114 12.69 -16.40 -14.85
N VAL A 115 11.72 -16.02 -15.69
CA VAL A 115 11.67 -16.40 -17.11
C VAL A 115 12.68 -15.61 -17.95
N VAL A 116 12.91 -14.34 -17.65
CA VAL A 116 13.78 -13.44 -18.45
C VAL A 116 15.25 -13.46 -17.98
N CYS A 117 15.53 -13.60 -16.68
CA CYS A 117 16.90 -13.67 -16.14
C CYS A 117 17.44 -15.09 -15.94
N GLY A 118 16.71 -16.14 -16.34
CA GLY A 118 17.22 -17.51 -16.49
C GLY A 118 18.26 -17.96 -15.45
N THR A 119 17.93 -17.91 -14.15
CA THR A 119 18.79 -18.51 -13.13
C THR A 119 18.27 -19.90 -12.79
N GLY A 120 18.64 -20.86 -13.64
CA GLY A 120 18.70 -22.26 -13.23
C GLY A 120 19.75 -22.38 -12.14
N ARG A 121 19.33 -22.39 -10.87
CA ARG A 121 20.17 -22.86 -9.77
C ARG A 121 20.06 -24.38 -9.74
N THR A 122 21.00 -25.03 -10.43
CA THR A 122 21.42 -26.39 -10.13
C THR A 122 22.11 -26.35 -8.76
N ASP A 123 21.50 -26.94 -7.75
CA ASP A 123 22.22 -27.39 -6.56
C ASP A 123 21.95 -28.89 -6.42
N ALA A 124 23.03 -29.61 -6.15
CA ALA A 124 23.16 -31.06 -6.05
C ALA A 124 22.49 -31.66 -4.81
#